data_AF-A0A524M0L4-F1
#
_entry.id   AF-A0A524M0L4-F1
#
_cell.length_a   1.000
_cell.length_b   1.000
_cell.length_c   1.000
_cell.angle_alpha   90.00
_cell.angle_beta   90.00
_cell.angle_gamma   90.00
#
_symmetry.space_group_name_H-M   'P 1'
#
loop_
_entity.id
_entity.type
_entity.pdbx_description
1 polymer ?
#
loop_
_entity_poly.entity_id
_entity_poly.type
_entity_poly.pdbx_seq_one_letter_code
_entity_poly.pdbx_strand_id
1 'polypeptide(L)'
;MKQDRLDKHTQDMTLDSSDMPNVRSIKYDSGRTIDIDVADFKGHPLWSILIETARNNPLFPNRAGYAHSKIIPQNPKITPKELAGQLSITVGEALAILEGYEIPAK
;
A
#
# COMPACT_ATOMS: atom_id res chain seq x y z
N MET A 1 25.23 24.71 -37.47
CA MET A 1 24.78 23.35 -37.12
C MET A 1 24.27 23.23 -35.67
N LYS A 2 23.35 24.09 -35.19
CA LYS A 2 22.78 23.94 -33.81
C LYS A 2 21.31 24.38 -33.64
N GLN A 3 20.57 24.67 -34.72
CA GLN A 3 19.17 25.14 -34.59
C GLN A 3 18.12 24.15 -35.14
N ASP A 4 18.50 23.08 -35.84
CA ASP A 4 17.55 22.14 -36.47
C ASP A 4 16.87 21.14 -35.50
N ARG A 5 17.21 21.13 -34.21
CA ARG A 5 16.60 20.22 -33.22
C ARG A 5 15.43 20.84 -32.46
N LEU A 6 15.21 22.16 -32.58
CA LEU A 6 14.14 22.84 -31.84
C LEU A 6 12.81 22.85 -32.61
N ASP A 7 12.87 22.69 -33.93
CA ASP A 7 11.71 22.86 -34.82
C ASP A 7 11.03 21.52 -35.17
N LYS A 8 11.51 20.40 -34.62
CA LYS A 8 10.80 19.13 -34.69
C LYS A 8 9.64 19.20 -33.72
N HIS A 9 8.56 19.79 -34.22
CA HIS A 9 7.22 19.72 -33.69
C HIS A 9 6.89 18.24 -33.46
N THR A 10 7.13 17.75 -32.25
CA THR A 10 6.46 16.55 -31.75
C THR A 10 4.99 16.84 -32.00
N GLN A 11 4.36 16.05 -32.87
CA GLN A 11 2.91 15.99 -32.90
C GLN A 11 2.50 15.41 -31.55
N ASP A 12 2.43 16.27 -30.54
CA ASP A 12 1.66 15.98 -29.35
C ASP A 12 0.27 15.67 -29.90
N MET A 13 -0.12 14.39 -29.80
CA MET A 13 -1.51 14.01 -30.00
C MET A 13 -2.30 14.97 -29.13
N THR A 14 -3.01 15.89 -29.77
CA THR A 14 -3.96 16.77 -29.11
C THR A 14 -5.06 15.86 -28.61
N LEU A 15 -4.84 15.25 -27.44
CA LEU A 15 -5.92 14.71 -26.64
C LEU A 15 -6.78 15.92 -26.33
N ASP A 16 -7.90 16.02 -27.05
CA ASP A 16 -8.88 17.06 -26.82
C ASP A 16 -9.20 17.05 -25.32
N SER A 17 -9.10 18.20 -24.69
CA SER A 17 -9.48 18.39 -23.29
C SER A 17 -10.92 17.95 -23.00
N SER A 18 -11.75 17.79 -24.03
CA SER A 18 -13.09 17.19 -23.93
C SER A 18 -13.10 15.67 -23.68
N ASP A 19 -12.04 14.94 -24.08
CA ASP A 19 -11.89 13.49 -23.90
C ASP A 19 -11.19 13.10 -22.57
N MET A 20 -10.60 14.08 -21.87
CA MET A 20 -10.02 13.83 -20.55
C MET A 20 -11.13 13.76 -19.50
N PRO A 21 -11.25 12.65 -18.75
CA PRO A 21 -12.24 12.58 -17.68
C PRO A 21 -11.94 13.69 -16.67
N ASN A 22 -12.95 14.50 -16.37
CA ASN A 22 -12.83 15.58 -15.40
C ASN A 22 -12.36 15.01 -14.05
N VAL A 23 -11.09 15.24 -13.70
CA VAL A 23 -10.45 14.68 -12.50
C VAL A 23 -11.19 15.09 -11.22
N ARG A 24 -11.92 16.21 -11.24
CA ARG A 24 -12.73 16.69 -10.11
C ARG A 24 -14.06 15.95 -9.94
N SER A 25 -14.54 15.21 -10.95
CA SER A 25 -15.80 14.46 -10.88
C SER A 25 -15.61 12.96 -10.64
N ILE A 26 -14.37 12.46 -10.59
CA ILE A 26 -14.14 11.08 -10.19
C ILE A 26 -14.37 11.02 -8.67
N LYS A 27 -15.59 10.63 -8.28
CA LYS A 27 -15.88 10.22 -6.91
C LYS A 27 -15.13 8.91 -6.68
N TYR A 28 -13.90 9.01 -6.18
CA TYR A 28 -13.27 7.86 -5.57
C TYR A 28 -14.07 7.54 -4.31
N ASP A 29 -14.58 6.30 -4.22
CA ASP A 29 -15.10 5.83 -2.95
C ASP A 29 -13.98 5.96 -1.91
N SER A 30 -14.32 6.41 -0.71
CA SER A 30 -13.28 6.75 0.26
C SER A 30 -12.45 5.49 0.54
N GLY A 31 -11.13 5.59 0.34
CA GLY A 31 -10.20 4.50 0.67
C GLY A 31 -10.28 4.03 2.13
N ARG A 32 -10.93 4.84 2.99
CA ARG A 32 -11.21 4.55 4.39
C ARG A 32 -12.16 3.37 4.60
N THR A 33 -13.01 3.05 3.61
CA THR A 33 -14.07 2.04 3.70
C THR A 33 -13.91 0.88 2.71
N ILE A 34 -12.75 0.75 2.06
CA ILE A 34 -12.46 -0.39 1.19
C ILE A 34 -12.62 -1.66 2.02
N ASP A 35 -13.49 -2.57 1.57
CA ASP A 35 -13.56 -3.91 2.12
C ASP A 35 -12.33 -4.67 1.63
N ILE A 36 -11.44 -5.05 2.55
CA ILE A 36 -10.14 -5.62 2.20
C ILE A 36 -10.30 -7.13 2.14
N ASP A 37 -10.53 -7.68 0.95
CA ASP A 37 -10.33 -9.12 0.75
C ASP A 37 -8.84 -9.42 0.64
N VAL A 38 -8.25 -9.86 1.76
CA VAL A 38 -6.83 -10.18 1.86
C VAL A 38 -6.41 -11.24 0.82
N ALA A 39 -7.30 -12.16 0.45
CA ALA A 39 -6.98 -13.21 -0.52
C ALA A 39 -6.75 -12.62 -1.92
N ASP A 40 -7.55 -11.64 -2.32
CA ASP A 40 -7.43 -10.97 -3.61
C ASP A 40 -6.16 -10.11 -3.71
N PHE A 41 -5.74 -9.49 -2.60
CA PHE A 41 -4.55 -8.63 -2.61
C PHE A 41 -3.22 -9.38 -2.67
N LYS A 42 -3.15 -10.61 -2.14
CA LYS A 42 -1.91 -11.40 -2.16
C LYS A 42 -1.45 -11.77 -3.57
N GLY A 43 -2.39 -11.93 -4.50
CA GLY A 43 -2.08 -12.19 -5.91
C GLY A 43 -1.67 -10.94 -6.70
N HIS A 44 -1.84 -9.75 -6.14
CA HIS A 44 -1.59 -8.49 -6.82
C HIS A 44 -0.08 -8.16 -6.84
N PRO A 45 0.49 -7.65 -7.95
CA PRO A 45 1.92 -7.31 -8.04
C PRO A 45 2.39 -6.26 -7.03
N LEU A 46 1.46 -5.46 -6.48
CA LEU A 46 1.75 -4.47 -5.44
C LEU A 46 1.95 -5.10 -4.05
N TRP A 47 1.61 -6.39 -3.86
CA TRP A 47 1.75 -7.06 -2.58
C TRP A 47 3.19 -7.06 -2.08
N SER A 48 4.14 -7.46 -2.93
CA SER A 48 5.57 -7.48 -2.57
C SER A 48 6.07 -6.10 -2.15
N ILE A 49 5.66 -5.07 -2.90
CA ILE A 49 6.01 -3.67 -2.62
C ILE A 49 5.43 -3.22 -1.28
N LEU A 50 4.18 -3.58 -0.98
CA LEU A 50 3.55 -3.30 0.31
C LEU A 50 4.35 -3.92 1.46
N ILE A 51 4.69 -5.21 1.35
CA ILE A 51 5.42 -5.94 2.38
C ILE A 51 6.82 -5.34 2.58
N GLU A 52 7.54 -5.07 1.50
CA GLU A 52 8.85 -4.42 1.52
C GLU A 52 8.77 -3.05 2.20
N THR A 53 7.83 -2.21 1.77
CA THR A 53 7.65 -0.85 2.28
C THR A 53 7.29 -0.84 3.76
N ALA A 54 6.38 -1.73 4.18
CA ALA A 54 5.99 -1.85 5.58
C ALA A 54 7.16 -2.31 6.45
N ARG A 55 7.92 -3.33 6.02
CA ARG A 55 9.07 -3.87 6.77
C ARG A 55 10.24 -2.91 6.86
N ASN A 56 10.42 -2.03 5.86
CA ASN A 56 11.45 -1.00 5.87
C ASN A 56 11.17 0.16 6.85
N ASN A 57 9.99 0.24 7.45
CA ASN A 57 9.72 1.23 8.50
C ASN A 57 10.58 0.91 9.74
N PRO A 58 11.41 1.85 10.25
CA PRO A 58 12.27 1.62 11.41
C PRO A 58 11.53 1.15 12.68
N LEU A 59 10.25 1.49 12.82
CA LEU A 59 9.43 1.10 13.97
C LEU A 59 8.76 -0.28 13.78
N PHE A 60 8.80 -0.84 12.58
CA PHE A 60 8.14 -2.10 12.24
C PHE A 60 8.60 -3.28 13.10
N PRO A 61 9.91 -3.53 13.32
CA PRO A 61 10.36 -4.70 14.10
C PRO A 61 9.77 -4.75 15.51
N ASN A 62 9.72 -3.60 16.18
CA ASN A 62 9.19 -3.49 17.55
C ASN A 62 7.67 -3.75 17.57
N ARG A 63 6.95 -3.16 16.61
CA ARG A 63 5.49 -3.34 16.46
C ARG A 63 5.14 -4.81 16.14
N ALA A 64 5.88 -5.41 15.21
CA ALA A 64 5.73 -6.81 14.83
C ALA A 64 6.04 -7.76 16.00
N GLY A 65 7.16 -7.54 16.70
CA GLY A 65 7.52 -8.34 17.88
C GLY A 65 6.48 -8.25 19.00
N TYR A 66 5.94 -7.06 19.26
CA TYR A 66 4.87 -6.89 20.24
C TYR A 66 3.56 -7.58 19.78
N ALA A 67 3.19 -7.44 18.51
CA ALA A 67 2.01 -8.11 17.96
C ALA A 67 2.10 -9.65 18.11
N HIS A 68 3.23 -10.24 17.71
CA HIS A 68 3.47 -11.68 17.78
C HIS A 68 3.59 -12.23 19.20
N SER A 69 4.12 -11.44 20.14
CA SER A 69 4.31 -11.90 21.53
C SER A 69 3.12 -11.64 22.45
N LYS A 70 2.30 -10.62 22.16
CA LYS A 70 1.23 -10.16 23.08
C LYS A 70 -0.16 -10.17 22.47
N ILE A 71 -0.35 -9.82 21.21
CA ILE A 71 -1.70 -9.66 20.63
C ILE A 71 -2.17 -10.94 19.95
N ILE A 72 -1.41 -11.44 18.97
CA ILE A 72 -1.78 -12.60 18.15
C ILE A 72 -2.03 -13.86 19.00
N PRO A 73 -1.24 -14.18 20.05
CA PRO A 73 -1.52 -15.33 20.90
C PRO A 73 -2.85 -15.22 21.66
N GLN A 74 -3.29 -14.00 21.97
CA GLN A 74 -4.56 -13.75 22.69
C GLN A 74 -5.76 -13.78 21.75
N ASN A 75 -5.58 -13.32 20.51
CA ASN A 75 -6.60 -13.37 19.46
C ASN A 75 -5.98 -13.83 18.13
N PRO A 76 -5.90 -15.16 17.89
CA PRO A 76 -5.29 -15.71 16.67
C PRO A 76 -6.07 -15.39 15.39
N LYS A 77 -7.34 -14.97 15.52
CA LYS A 77 -8.22 -14.63 14.38
C LYS A 77 -8.36 -13.13 14.16
N ILE A 78 -7.49 -12.32 14.79
CA ILE A 78 -7.53 -10.87 14.66
C ILE A 78 -7.40 -10.46 13.19
N THR A 79 -8.28 -9.57 12.75
CA THR A 79 -8.23 -9.04 11.39
C THR A 79 -7.14 -7.96 11.26
N PRO A 80 -6.60 -7.71 10.05
CA PRO A 80 -5.63 -6.64 9.84
C PRO A 80 -6.14 -5.26 10.30
N LYS A 81 -7.45 -5.00 10.12
CA LYS A 81 -8.09 -3.74 10.51
C LYS A 81 -8.16 -3.58 12.03
N GLU A 82 -8.50 -4.63 12.76
CA GLU A 82 -8.50 -4.63 14.23
C GLU A 82 -7.10 -4.44 14.78
N LEU A 83 -6.12 -5.17 14.24
CA LEU A 83 -4.72 -5.06 14.65
C LEU A 83 -4.18 -3.64 14.40
N ALA A 84 -4.51 -3.06 13.24
CA ALA A 84 -4.16 -1.68 12.90
C ALA A 84 -4.73 -0.67 13.92
N GLY A 85 -6.01 -0.83 14.29
CA GLY A 85 -6.65 0.00 15.30
C GLY A 85 -6.00 -0.14 16.68
N GLN A 86 -5.71 -1.37 17.12
CA GLN A 86 -5.13 -1.64 18.43
C GLN A 86 -3.71 -1.11 18.58
N LEU A 87 -2.89 -1.20 17.51
CA LEU A 87 -1.50 -0.73 17.52
C LEU A 87 -1.34 0.73 17.05
N SER A 88 -2.41 1.37 16.58
CA SER A 88 -2.38 2.69 15.94
C SER A 88 -1.36 2.74 14.79
N ILE A 89 -1.41 1.73 13.93
CA ILE A 89 -0.56 1.58 12.74
C ILE A 89 -1.41 1.57 11.47
N THR A 90 -0.78 1.61 10.31
CA THR A 90 -1.49 1.48 9.04
C THR A 90 -1.99 0.04 8.84
N VAL A 91 -3.08 -0.13 8.08
CA VAL A 91 -3.57 -1.48 7.72
C VAL A 91 -2.53 -2.25 6.91
N GLY A 92 -1.73 -1.56 6.09
CA GLY A 92 -0.61 -2.16 5.36
C GLY A 92 0.44 -2.77 6.27
N GLU A 93 0.83 -2.05 7.34
CA GLU A 93 1.74 -2.60 8.35
C GLU A 93 1.12 -3.80 9.07
N ALA A 94 -0.16 -3.73 9.43
CA ALA A 94 -0.86 -4.83 10.06
C ALA A 94 -0.92 -6.08 9.16
N LEU A 95 -1.18 -5.90 7.86
CA LEU A 95 -1.12 -6.98 6.86
C LEU A 95 0.28 -7.61 6.81
N ALA A 96 1.33 -6.79 6.77
CA ALA A 96 2.70 -7.28 6.75
C ALA A 96 3.12 -8.04 8.03
N ILE A 97 2.57 -7.65 9.20
CA ILE A 97 2.77 -8.37 10.46
C ILE A 97 2.09 -9.76 10.41
N LEU A 98 0.85 -9.80 9.92
CA LEU A 98 0.04 -11.03 9.86
C LEU A 98 0.49 -11.99 8.75
N GLU A 99 1.10 -11.49 7.68
CA GLU A 99 1.70 -12.31 6.61
C GLU A 99 2.84 -13.20 7.13
N GLY A 100 3.43 -12.84 8.27
CA GLY A 100 4.58 -13.50 8.86
C GLY A 100 5.78 -12.57 8.84
N TYR A 101 6.17 -12.10 10.01
CA TYR A 101 7.45 -11.44 10.24
C TYR A 101 8.32 -12.40 11.03
N GLU A 102 9.35 -12.94 10.39
CA GLU A 102 10.37 -13.70 11.10
C GLU A 102 11.21 -12.71 11.90
N ILE A 103 11.13 -12.80 13.22
CA ILE A 103 12.04 -12.07 14.11
C ILE A 103 13.40 -12.73 13.93
N PRO A 104 14.44 -12.03 13.41
CA PRO A 104 15.76 -12.62 13.33
C PRO A 104 16.20 -12.99 14.75
N ALA A 105 16.51 -14.28 14.95
CA ALA A 105 17.03 -14.77 16.22
C ALA A 105 18.32 -14.01 16.57
N LYS A 106 18.35 -13.44 17.77
CA LYS A 106 19.49 -12.67 18.27
C LYS A 106 20.68 -13.56 18.60
#